data_AF-Q9S055-F1
#
_entry.id   AF-Q9S055-F1
#
_cell.length_a   1.000
_cell.length_b   1.000
_cell.length_c   1.000
_cell.angle_alpha   90.00
_cell.angle_beta   90.00
_cell.angle_gamma   90.00
#
_symmetry.space_group_name_H-M   'P 1'
#
loop_
_entity.id
_entity.type
_entity.pdbx_description
1 polymer ?
#
loop_
_entity_poly.entity_id
_entity_poly.type
_entity_poly.pdbx_seq_one_letter_code
_entity_poly.pdbx_strand_id
1 'polypeptide(L)'
;MSDGITKIKEEFDKKVAEIKALMKNPQQDAGLLRNSVDFRDKNLIYSNSDGVFTSSKDKIENYPAKGYPYKRGVKLSFSADGTTELEVEAGGGDDLYGICTDIDEFTGMATVVPIINNFTGYLTFKKNGQNGVNPGDKLHFNAQGELEKNGGNDKSVNAIALSKVHKLTEELSIVLASVFGNRALKGN
;
A
#
# COMPACT_ATOMS: atom_id res chain seq x y z
N MET A 1 -44.17 -7.38 13.70
CA MET A 1 -43.08 -6.43 13.39
C MET A 1 -43.71 -5.31 12.59
N SER A 2 -43.55 -4.06 13.00
CA SER A 2 -44.26 -2.91 12.42
C SER A 2 -43.87 -2.69 10.96
N ASP A 3 -44.85 -2.45 10.08
CA ASP A 3 -44.68 -2.29 8.63
C ASP A 3 -43.61 -1.27 8.22
N GLY A 4 -43.29 -0.31 9.10
CA GLY A 4 -42.19 0.65 8.89
C GLY A 4 -40.81 0.02 8.90
N ILE A 5 -40.55 -0.98 9.76
CA ILE A 5 -39.24 -1.65 9.85
C ILE A 5 -39.00 -2.50 8.59
N THR A 6 -40.04 -3.12 8.06
CA THR A 6 -39.97 -3.93 6.84
C THR A 6 -39.63 -3.07 5.62
N LYS A 7 -40.28 -1.91 5.47
CA LYS A 7 -39.98 -0.95 4.39
C LYS A 7 -38.56 -0.40 4.45
N ILE A 8 -38.07 -0.07 5.65
CA ILE A 8 -36.69 0.40 5.83
C ILE A 8 -35.68 -0.66 5.39
N LYS A 9 -35.95 -1.94 5.69
CA LYS A 9 -35.08 -3.03 5.28
C LYS A 9 -35.05 -3.22 3.77
N GLU A 10 -36.22 -3.17 3.11
CA GLU A 10 -36.31 -3.28 1.65
C GLU A 10 -35.58 -2.12 0.93
N GLU A 11 -35.72 -0.89 1.42
CA GLU A 11 -35.00 0.27 0.87
C GLU A 11 -33.48 0.16 1.09
N PHE A 12 -33.07 -0.32 2.26
CA PHE A 12 -31.66 -0.56 2.56
C PHE A 12 -31.06 -1.60 1.62
N ASP A 13 -31.70 -2.77 1.48
CA ASP A 13 -31.23 -3.86 0.63
C ASP A 13 -31.15 -3.43 -0.85
N LYS A 14 -32.11 -2.62 -1.32
CA LYS A 14 -32.09 -2.06 -2.68
C LYS A 14 -30.91 -1.12 -2.90
N LYS A 15 -30.65 -0.19 -1.98
CA LYS A 15 -29.50 0.73 -2.09
C LYS A 15 -28.17 0.00 -2.04
N VAL A 16 -28.06 -1.04 -1.20
CA VAL A 16 -26.86 -1.89 -1.15
C VAL A 16 -26.64 -2.59 -2.50
N ALA A 17 -27.70 -3.08 -3.16
CA ALA A 17 -27.59 -3.70 -4.48
C ALA A 17 -27.17 -2.69 -5.58
N GLU A 18 -27.73 -1.48 -5.57
CA GLU A 18 -27.34 -0.40 -6.50
C GLU A 18 -25.86 -0.03 -6.33
N ILE A 19 -25.38 0.11 -5.10
CA ILE A 19 -23.97 0.38 -4.80
C ILE A 19 -23.09 -0.79 -5.28
N LYS A 20 -23.47 -2.03 -5.00
CA LYS A 20 -22.72 -3.22 -5.46
C LYS A 20 -22.62 -3.32 -6.98
N ALA A 21 -23.65 -2.92 -7.71
CA ALA A 21 -23.64 -2.92 -9.18
C ALA A 21 -22.68 -1.87 -9.76
N LEU A 22 -22.43 -0.78 -9.03
CA LEU A 22 -21.46 0.26 -9.41
C LEU A 22 -20.02 -0.14 -9.05
N MET A 23 -19.83 -1.10 -8.15
CA MET A 23 -18.51 -1.59 -7.76
C MET A 23 -17.96 -2.56 -8.80
N LYS A 24 -16.73 -2.32 -9.26
CA LYS A 24 -16.04 -3.17 -10.25
C LYS A 24 -15.78 -4.61 -9.73
N ASN A 25 -15.71 -4.78 -8.40
CA ASN A 25 -15.63 -6.05 -7.67
C ASN A 25 -16.32 -5.89 -6.30
N PRO A 26 -17.61 -6.22 -6.15
CA PRO A 26 -18.32 -6.05 -4.88
C PRO A 26 -17.85 -7.10 -3.86
N GLN A 27 -16.84 -6.78 -3.06
CA GLN A 27 -16.48 -7.60 -1.89
C GLN A 27 -17.59 -7.46 -0.84
N GLN A 28 -18.25 -8.57 -0.52
CA GLN A 28 -19.34 -8.61 0.47
C GLN A 28 -18.86 -8.78 1.91
N ASP A 29 -17.55 -8.95 2.11
CA ASP A 29 -17.04 -9.34 3.40
C ASP A 29 -16.50 -8.11 4.15
N ALA A 30 -17.41 -7.37 4.77
CA ALA A 30 -17.06 -6.43 5.84
C ALA A 30 -16.50 -7.17 7.08
N GLY A 31 -16.48 -8.51 7.07
CA GLY A 31 -15.90 -9.35 8.10
C GLY A 31 -14.37 -9.50 8.01
N LEU A 32 -13.71 -8.92 7.01
CA LEU A 32 -12.29 -9.17 6.72
C LEU A 32 -11.29 -8.48 7.66
N LEU A 33 -11.74 -7.62 8.58
CA LEU A 33 -10.87 -6.95 9.57
C LEU A 33 -11.50 -6.88 10.97
N ARG A 34 -12.33 -7.86 11.35
CA ARG A 34 -12.82 -7.94 12.74
C ARG A 34 -11.76 -8.63 13.61
N ASN A 35 -11.35 -8.01 14.70
CA ASN A 35 -10.51 -8.62 15.75
C ASN A 35 -11.30 -9.65 16.59
N SER A 36 -12.01 -10.59 15.95
CA SER A 36 -12.56 -11.75 16.67
C SER A 36 -11.50 -12.85 16.71
N VAL A 37 -11.32 -13.41 17.90
CA VAL A 37 -10.26 -14.36 18.27
C VAL A 37 -10.49 -15.76 17.68
N ASP A 38 -11.33 -15.89 16.67
CA ASP A 38 -11.77 -17.18 16.14
C ASP A 38 -10.68 -17.78 15.23
N PHE A 39 -10.48 -19.09 15.35
CA PHE A 39 -9.49 -19.85 14.58
C PHE A 39 -9.96 -19.96 13.11
N ARG A 40 -9.60 -18.98 12.27
CA ARG A 40 -9.86 -19.00 10.82
C ARG A 40 -8.60 -19.25 10.01
N ASP A 41 -8.79 -19.86 8.84
CA ASP A 41 -7.73 -20.21 7.90
C ASP A 41 -6.95 -18.96 7.45
N LYS A 42 -5.64 -18.95 7.71
CA LYS A 42 -4.72 -17.85 7.37
C LYS A 42 -4.22 -17.91 5.93
N ASN A 43 -4.61 -18.92 5.15
CA ASN A 43 -4.21 -19.11 3.75
C ASN A 43 -5.29 -18.68 2.74
N LEU A 44 -6.21 -17.79 3.12
CA LEU A 44 -7.18 -17.26 2.16
C LEU A 44 -6.47 -16.43 1.09
N ILE A 45 -6.60 -16.85 -0.18
CA ILE A 45 -6.04 -16.14 -1.33
C ILE A 45 -7.03 -15.04 -1.71
N TYR A 46 -6.67 -13.79 -1.43
CA TYR A 46 -7.47 -12.63 -1.81
C TYR A 46 -7.05 -12.11 -3.17
N SER A 47 -8.00 -11.98 -4.09
CA SER A 47 -7.87 -11.10 -5.25
C SER A 47 -8.22 -9.68 -4.81
N ASN A 48 -7.21 -8.89 -4.45
CA ASN A 48 -7.36 -7.46 -4.20
C ASN A 48 -7.79 -6.74 -5.48
N SER A 49 -8.83 -5.90 -5.38
CA SER A 49 -9.38 -5.18 -6.54
C SER A 49 -8.56 -3.96 -6.97
N ASP A 50 -7.50 -3.63 -6.22
CA ASP A 50 -6.73 -2.41 -6.35
C ASP A 50 -5.57 -2.49 -7.38
N GLY A 51 -5.63 -3.47 -8.30
CA GLY A 51 -4.68 -3.60 -9.41
C GLY A 51 -3.26 -3.99 -8.98
N VAL A 52 -3.11 -4.58 -7.79
CA VAL A 52 -1.82 -5.05 -7.28
C VAL A 52 -1.68 -6.54 -7.57
N PHE A 53 -0.62 -6.93 -8.28
CA PHE A 53 -0.28 -8.34 -8.42
C PHE A 53 0.41 -8.83 -7.14
N THR A 54 -0.32 -9.54 -6.28
CA THR A 54 0.24 -10.23 -5.11
C THR A 54 0.14 -11.76 -5.27
N SER A 55 1.17 -12.48 -4.85
CA SER A 55 1.22 -13.94 -4.73
C SER A 55 0.46 -14.43 -3.50
N SER A 56 0.00 -15.70 -3.52
CA SER A 56 -0.57 -16.39 -2.34
C SER A 56 0.42 -16.60 -1.18
N LYS A 57 1.69 -16.23 -1.39
CA LYS A 57 2.76 -16.23 -0.38
C LYS A 57 3.05 -14.83 0.16
N ASP A 58 2.44 -13.80 -0.39
CA ASP A 58 2.71 -12.44 0.02
C ASP A 58 2.07 -12.18 1.39
N LYS A 59 2.88 -11.69 2.30
CA LYS A 59 2.44 -11.25 3.62
C LYS A 59 1.94 -9.81 3.50
N ILE A 60 0.74 -9.55 4.01
CA ILE A 60 0.21 -8.20 4.18
C ILE A 60 0.03 -8.00 5.68
N GLU A 61 0.50 -6.86 6.18
CA GLU A 61 0.51 -6.53 7.60
C GLU A 61 -0.13 -5.16 7.84
N ASN A 62 -0.84 -5.02 8.95
CA ASN A 62 -1.53 -3.78 9.28
C ASN A 62 -0.92 -3.17 10.54
N TYR A 63 -0.58 -1.89 10.47
CA TYR A 63 0.04 -1.13 11.56
C TYR A 63 -0.64 0.24 11.69
N PRO A 64 -0.72 0.82 12.90
CA PRO A 64 -1.08 2.22 13.06
C PRO A 64 -0.14 3.12 12.24
N ALA A 65 -0.71 4.03 11.46
CA ALA A 65 0.00 4.94 10.59
C ALA A 65 0.33 6.23 11.34
N LYS A 66 1.60 6.59 11.33
CA LYS A 66 2.06 7.90 11.80
C LYS A 66 2.26 8.82 10.60
N GLY A 67 1.41 9.86 10.52
CA GLY A 67 1.32 10.73 9.35
C GLY A 67 0.57 10.06 8.20
N TYR A 68 0.96 10.37 6.95
CA TYR A 68 0.25 9.88 5.75
C TYR A 68 1.21 9.15 4.78
N PRO A 69 1.66 7.92 5.11
CA PRO A 69 2.59 7.14 4.27
C PRO A 69 1.96 6.49 3.02
N TYR A 70 0.90 7.06 2.43
CA TYR A 70 0.17 6.40 1.33
C TYR A 70 1.01 6.22 0.06
N LYS A 71 1.02 5.00 -0.50
CA LYS A 71 1.76 4.60 -1.73
C LYS A 71 3.25 4.97 -1.66
N ARG A 72 3.87 4.83 -0.48
CA ARG A 72 5.28 5.14 -0.19
C ARG A 72 5.96 3.97 0.51
N GLY A 73 7.29 3.98 0.49
CA GLY A 73 8.11 3.20 1.41
C GLY A 73 7.83 3.60 2.85
N VAL A 74 7.82 2.62 3.75
CA VAL A 74 7.62 2.82 5.18
C VAL A 74 8.73 2.16 5.98
N LYS A 75 8.95 2.72 7.16
CA LYS A 75 9.78 2.14 8.22
C LYS A 75 8.95 1.94 9.48
N LEU A 76 9.42 1.05 10.33
CA LEU A 76 8.82 0.82 11.63
C LEU A 76 9.26 1.92 12.61
N SER A 77 8.32 2.47 13.34
CA SER A 77 8.54 3.42 14.43
C SER A 77 7.80 2.98 15.69
N PHE A 78 8.22 3.49 16.84
CA PHE A 78 7.49 3.29 18.09
C PHE A 78 6.86 4.62 18.50
N SER A 79 5.66 4.54 19.08
CA SER A 79 4.97 5.74 19.57
C SER A 79 5.81 6.45 20.63
N ALA A 80 5.83 7.79 20.59
CA ALA A 80 6.59 8.62 21.53
C ALA A 80 6.01 8.59 22.96
N ASP A 81 4.74 8.20 23.08
CA ASP A 81 3.95 8.26 24.31
C ASP A 81 4.17 7.04 25.22
N GLY A 82 5.10 6.14 24.87
CA GLY A 82 5.51 5.02 25.72
C GLY A 82 4.51 3.86 25.77
N THR A 83 3.39 3.96 25.06
CA THR A 83 2.57 2.80 24.72
C THR A 83 3.32 2.02 23.63
N THR A 84 3.78 0.81 23.94
CA THR A 84 4.63 -0.05 23.10
C THR A 84 3.94 -0.57 21.83
N GLU A 85 3.21 0.28 21.12
CA GLU A 85 2.59 -0.04 19.85
C GLU A 85 3.56 0.31 18.72
N LEU A 86 3.74 -0.68 17.84
CA LEU A 86 4.58 -0.59 16.65
C LEU A 86 3.79 0.14 15.56
N GLU A 87 4.27 1.30 15.15
CA GLU A 87 3.67 2.16 14.15
C GLU A 87 4.48 2.12 12.85
N VAL A 88 3.90 2.64 11.78
CA VAL A 88 4.59 2.85 10.51
C VAL A 88 4.59 4.32 10.12
N GLU A 89 5.76 4.83 9.77
CA GLU A 89 5.94 6.18 9.24
C GLU A 89 6.63 6.13 7.86
N ALA A 90 6.50 7.20 7.09
CA ALA A 90 7.16 7.31 5.79
C ALA A 90 8.68 7.19 5.97
N GLY A 91 9.31 6.30 5.20
CA GLY A 91 10.71 5.97 5.38
C GLY A 91 11.27 5.10 4.25
N GLY A 92 12.57 5.18 4.05
CA GLY A 92 13.26 4.36 3.07
C GLY A 92 14.76 4.29 3.35
N GLY A 93 15.57 4.06 2.32
CA GLY A 93 17.00 3.78 2.50
C GLY A 93 17.24 2.50 3.28
N ASP A 94 18.10 2.57 4.30
CA ASP A 94 18.49 1.42 5.13
C ASP A 94 17.37 0.97 6.09
N ASP A 95 16.44 1.86 6.44
CA ASP A 95 15.33 1.59 7.36
C ASP A 95 14.05 1.12 6.63
N LEU A 96 14.12 0.88 5.32
CA LEU A 96 12.97 0.45 4.52
C LEU A 96 12.45 -0.91 5.01
N TYR A 97 11.26 -0.90 5.59
CA TYR A 97 10.57 -2.10 6.04
C TYR A 97 9.66 -2.68 4.96
N GLY A 98 8.91 -1.82 4.28
CA GLY A 98 7.90 -2.23 3.32
C GLY A 98 7.29 -1.06 2.57
N ILE A 99 6.16 -1.31 1.95
CA ILE A 99 5.41 -0.35 1.15
C ILE A 99 4.01 -0.25 1.73
N CYS A 100 3.60 0.96 2.10
CA CYS A 100 2.20 1.21 2.44
C CYS A 100 1.38 1.34 1.15
N THR A 101 0.39 0.46 1.02
CA THR A 101 -0.45 0.35 -0.17
C THR A 101 -1.78 1.07 -0.01
N ASP A 102 -2.26 1.14 1.24
CA ASP A 102 -3.52 1.76 1.61
C ASP A 102 -3.49 2.25 3.06
N ILE A 103 -4.32 3.24 3.38
CA ILE A 103 -4.51 3.77 4.73
C ILE A 103 -6.01 3.91 4.97
N ASP A 104 -6.50 3.27 6.02
CA ASP A 104 -7.83 3.53 6.54
C ASP A 104 -7.81 4.82 7.35
N GLU A 105 -8.34 5.90 6.78
CA GLU A 105 -8.40 7.22 7.41
C GLU A 105 -9.29 7.25 8.66
N PHE A 106 -10.23 6.30 8.82
CA PHE A 106 -11.11 6.25 9.99
C PHE A 106 -10.39 5.64 11.20
N THR A 107 -9.66 4.55 10.99
CA THR A 107 -8.93 3.86 12.08
C THR A 107 -7.47 4.31 12.22
N GLY A 108 -6.93 5.01 11.22
CA GLY A 108 -5.51 5.36 11.15
C GLY A 108 -4.62 4.15 10.86
N MET A 109 -5.14 3.05 10.31
CA MET A 109 -4.37 1.84 10.06
C MET A 109 -3.81 1.83 8.63
N ALA A 110 -2.50 1.66 8.49
CA ALA A 110 -1.82 1.46 7.22
C ALA A 110 -1.68 -0.03 6.87
N THR A 111 -2.02 -0.37 5.63
CA THR A 111 -1.81 -1.68 5.03
C THR A 111 -0.44 -1.72 4.36
N VAL A 112 0.47 -2.51 4.92
CA VAL A 112 1.88 -2.60 4.51
C VAL A 112 2.17 -3.94 3.86
N VAL A 113 2.82 -3.89 2.71
CA VAL A 113 3.46 -5.03 2.06
C VAL A 113 4.94 -4.99 2.43
N PRO A 114 5.45 -5.93 3.24
CA PRO A 114 6.86 -6.00 3.59
C PRO A 114 7.74 -6.09 2.35
N ILE A 115 8.92 -5.47 2.42
CA ILE A 115 9.84 -5.38 1.27
C ILE A 115 10.37 -6.75 0.83
N ILE A 116 10.19 -7.81 1.61
CA ILE A 116 10.54 -9.17 1.19
C ILE A 116 9.62 -9.73 0.10
N ASN A 117 8.45 -9.11 -0.12
CA ASN A 117 7.50 -9.53 -1.15
C ASN A 117 7.70 -8.72 -2.43
N ASN A 118 7.31 -9.31 -3.55
CA ASN A 118 7.24 -8.58 -4.81
C ASN A 118 5.97 -7.72 -4.82
N PHE A 119 6.08 -6.48 -5.27
CA PHE A 119 4.94 -5.57 -5.37
C PHE A 119 5.00 -4.83 -6.68
N THR A 120 3.91 -4.82 -7.45
CA THR A 120 3.79 -3.96 -8.64
C THR A 120 2.61 -3.03 -8.47
N GLY A 121 2.86 -1.72 -8.63
CA GLY A 121 1.82 -0.72 -8.49
C GLY A 121 2.32 0.69 -8.72
N TYR A 122 1.40 1.65 -8.69
CA TYR A 122 1.73 3.07 -8.72
C TYR A 122 2.23 3.52 -7.36
N LEU A 123 3.43 4.10 -7.32
CA LEU A 123 4.09 4.57 -6.11
C LEU A 123 4.50 6.03 -6.24
N THR A 124 4.58 6.71 -5.11
CA THR A 124 4.98 8.12 -5.04
C THR A 124 6.42 8.28 -5.50
N PHE A 125 6.65 9.26 -6.36
CA PHE A 125 7.95 9.60 -6.91
C PHE A 125 8.39 10.98 -6.43
N LYS A 126 9.69 11.14 -6.16
CA LYS A 126 10.29 12.38 -5.65
C LYS A 126 9.94 13.59 -6.51
N LYS A 127 9.56 14.68 -5.84
CA LYS A 127 9.27 15.97 -6.48
C LYS A 127 10.45 16.41 -7.36
N ASN A 128 10.14 16.94 -8.55
CA ASN A 128 11.11 17.45 -9.53
C ASN A 128 12.08 16.42 -10.14
N GLY A 129 11.99 15.13 -9.80
CA GLY A 129 12.83 14.08 -10.40
C GLY A 129 12.26 13.48 -11.71
N GLN A 130 11.21 14.09 -12.28
CA GLN A 130 10.46 13.55 -13.42
C GLN A 130 11.30 13.41 -14.70
N ASN A 131 12.30 14.28 -14.85
CA ASN A 131 13.10 14.37 -16.06
C ASN A 131 14.09 13.21 -16.13
N GLY A 132 13.82 12.26 -17.03
CA GLY A 132 14.76 11.20 -17.39
C GLY A 132 14.48 9.83 -16.80
N VAL A 133 13.31 9.61 -16.18
CA VAL A 133 12.84 8.26 -15.83
C VAL A 133 12.13 7.63 -17.02
N ASN A 134 12.67 6.51 -17.49
CA ASN A 134 12.10 5.66 -18.52
C ASN A 134 11.80 4.27 -17.96
N PRO A 135 10.86 3.52 -18.57
CA PRO A 135 10.69 2.11 -18.26
C PRO A 135 12.03 1.35 -18.33
N GLY A 136 12.32 0.52 -17.34
CA GLY A 136 13.59 -0.18 -17.16
C GLY A 136 14.59 0.53 -16.25
N ASP A 137 14.36 1.79 -15.90
CA ASP A 137 15.24 2.49 -14.96
C ASP A 137 15.17 1.90 -13.55
N LYS A 138 16.33 1.83 -12.90
CA LYS A 138 16.50 1.35 -11.52
C LYS A 138 16.13 2.47 -10.55
N LEU A 139 15.28 2.15 -9.59
CA LEU A 139 14.77 3.08 -8.58
C LEU A 139 15.11 2.56 -7.17
N HIS A 140 15.20 3.50 -6.24
CA HIS A 140 15.34 3.24 -4.80
C HIS A 140 14.37 4.11 -4.00
N PHE A 141 14.06 3.69 -2.78
CA PHE A 141 13.28 4.51 -1.85
C PHE A 141 14.19 5.46 -1.09
N ASN A 142 13.94 6.77 -1.18
CA ASN A 142 14.66 7.79 -0.43
C ASN A 142 14.27 7.78 1.06
N ALA A 143 14.89 8.65 1.86
CA ALA A 143 14.62 8.73 3.30
C ALA A 143 13.16 9.07 3.66
N GLN A 144 12.40 9.65 2.72
CA GLN A 144 10.98 9.99 2.86
C GLN A 144 10.04 8.90 2.31
N GLY A 145 10.57 7.76 1.87
CA GLY A 145 9.80 6.68 1.28
C GLY A 145 9.30 6.97 -0.14
N GLU A 146 9.82 7.98 -0.82
CA GLU A 146 9.49 8.26 -2.22
C GLU A 146 10.49 7.57 -3.14
N LEU A 147 10.05 7.19 -4.33
CA LEU A 147 10.93 6.63 -5.34
C LEU A 147 11.80 7.73 -5.97
N GLU A 148 13.08 7.42 -6.09
CA GLU A 148 14.08 8.24 -6.78
C GLU A 148 14.89 7.36 -7.75
N LYS A 149 15.30 7.94 -8.88
CA LYS A 149 16.18 7.25 -9.83
C LYS A 149 17.52 6.99 -9.14
N ASN A 150 17.96 5.73 -9.17
CA ASN A 150 19.25 5.35 -8.59
C ASN A 150 20.38 6.06 -9.39
N GLY A 151 21.12 6.93 -8.72
CA GLY A 151 22.36 7.52 -9.21
C GLY A 151 23.50 6.54 -8.97
N GLY A 152 24.51 6.48 -9.84
CA GLY A 152 25.52 5.40 -9.85
C GLY A 152 26.27 5.09 -8.54
N ASN A 153 26.12 5.91 -7.49
CA ASN A 153 26.68 5.70 -6.14
C ASN A 153 25.69 5.06 -5.14
N ASP A 154 24.40 4.95 -5.47
CA ASP A 154 23.37 4.41 -4.58
C ASP A 154 23.46 2.88 -4.51
N LYS A 155 23.57 2.36 -3.29
CA LYS A 155 23.91 0.96 -3.03
C LYS A 155 22.74 -0.01 -3.17
N SER A 156 21.50 0.49 -3.16
CA SER A 156 20.28 -0.31 -3.19
C SER A 156 19.44 -0.02 -4.43
N VAL A 157 19.01 -1.09 -5.10
CA VAL A 157 17.93 -1.02 -6.08
C VAL A 157 16.77 -1.79 -5.47
N ASN A 158 15.64 -1.10 -5.28
CA ASN A 158 14.45 -1.69 -4.69
C ASN A 158 13.35 -1.94 -5.73
N ALA A 159 13.35 -1.15 -6.82
CA ALA A 159 12.32 -1.22 -7.83
C ALA A 159 12.85 -0.90 -9.24
N ILE A 160 12.09 -1.32 -10.25
CA ILE A 160 12.27 -0.96 -11.65
C ILE A 160 11.05 -0.15 -12.10
N ALA A 161 11.29 0.97 -12.79
CA ALA A 161 10.24 1.74 -13.43
C ALA A 161 9.60 0.92 -14.56
N LEU A 162 8.27 0.82 -14.58
CA LEU A 162 7.49 0.24 -15.67
C LEU A 162 6.82 1.30 -16.55
N SER A 163 6.71 2.54 -16.04
CA SER A 163 6.19 3.68 -16.78
C SER A 163 7.12 4.89 -16.67
N LYS A 164 6.81 5.94 -17.43
CA LYS A 164 7.31 7.29 -17.14
C LYS A 164 6.64 7.82 -15.87
N VAL A 165 7.23 8.85 -15.28
CA VAL A 165 6.64 9.54 -14.11
C VAL A 165 5.44 10.36 -14.57
N HIS A 166 4.31 10.19 -13.88
CA HIS A 166 3.08 10.94 -14.09
C HIS A 166 2.93 11.98 -12.98
N LYS A 167 2.83 13.25 -13.37
CA LYS A 167 2.55 14.34 -12.43
C LYS A 167 1.05 14.40 -12.18
N LEU A 168 0.63 14.28 -10.92
CA LEU A 168 -0.78 14.43 -10.52
C LEU A 168 -1.06 15.87 -10.06
N THR A 169 -0.18 16.42 -9.23
CA THR A 169 -0.24 17.81 -8.74
C THR A 169 1.14 18.46 -8.77
N GLU A 170 1.27 19.72 -8.37
CA GLU A 170 2.59 20.37 -8.24
C GLU A 170 3.53 19.67 -7.25
N GLU A 171 2.96 18.96 -6.27
CA GLU A 171 3.69 18.34 -5.18
C GLU A 171 3.71 16.81 -5.28
N LEU A 172 2.77 16.22 -6.03
CA LEU A 172 2.61 14.77 -6.14
C LEU A 172 2.91 14.27 -7.55
N SER A 173 3.87 13.34 -7.63
CA SER A 173 4.18 12.57 -8.82
C SER A 173 4.12 11.09 -8.49
N ILE A 174 3.68 10.27 -9.44
CA ILE A 174 3.61 8.82 -9.29
C ILE A 174 4.32 8.13 -10.45
N VAL A 175 4.79 6.92 -10.22
CA VAL A 175 5.36 6.05 -11.26
C VAL A 175 4.85 4.63 -11.05
N LEU A 176 4.53 3.93 -12.15
CA LEU A 176 4.30 2.49 -12.08
C LEU A 176 5.65 1.81 -11.89
N ALA A 177 5.82 1.06 -10.80
CA ALA A 177 7.06 0.39 -10.48
C ALA A 177 6.83 -1.06 -10.07
N SER A 178 7.79 -1.92 -10.43
CA SER A 178 7.90 -3.29 -9.94
C SER A 178 8.98 -3.34 -8.87
N VAL A 179 8.58 -3.59 -7.64
CA VAL A 179 9.42 -3.77 -6.45
C VAL A 179 9.68 -5.26 -6.30
N PHE A 180 10.94 -5.63 -6.12
CA PHE A 180 11.38 -7.03 -6.06
C PHE A 180 12.20 -7.35 -4.81
N GLY A 181 12.09 -6.48 -3.81
CA GLY A 181 12.60 -6.67 -2.47
C GLY A 181 14.06 -6.33 -2.21
N ASN A 182 14.49 -6.55 -0.97
CA ASN A 182 15.74 -5.98 -0.48
C ASN A 182 16.96 -6.74 -1.02
N ARG A 183 17.89 -6.00 -1.64
CA ARG A 183 19.21 -6.39 -2.18
C ARG A 183 19.24 -7.09 -3.55
N ALA A 184 19.08 -6.30 -4.61
CA ALA A 184 20.08 -6.35 -5.67
C ALA A 184 21.23 -5.41 -5.25
N LEU A 185 22.20 -5.92 -4.49
CA LEU A 185 23.49 -5.23 -4.36
C LEU A 185 24.07 -5.08 -5.78
N LYS A 186 24.65 -3.91 -6.09
CA LYS A 186 25.44 -3.75 -7.30
C LYS A 186 26.49 -4.88 -7.30
N GLY A 187 26.41 -5.79 -8.27
CA GLY A 187 27.53 -6.69 -8.53
C GLY A 187 28.76 -5.83 -8.79
N ASN A 188 29.85 -6.10 -8.08
CA ASN A 188 31.16 -5.53 -8.37
C ASN A 188 31.57 -5.83 -9.81
#